data_AF-A0A353RHY6-F1
#
_entry.id   AF-A0A353RHY6-F1
#
_cell.length_a   1.000
_cell.length_b   1.000
_cell.length_c   1.000
_cell.angle_alpha   90.00
_cell.angle_beta   90.00
_cell.angle_gamma   90.00
#
_symmetry.space_group_name_H-M   'P 1'
#
loop_
_entity.id
_entity.type
_entity.pdbx_description
1 polymer ?
#
loop_
_entity_poly.entity_id
_entity_poly.type
_entity_poly.pdbx_seq_one_letter_code
_entity_poly.pdbx_strand_id
1 'polypeptide(L)'
;PNNWFSSHITGELVLYPLFAENRRKERKPEVLELLRRKINHRKLIDLTHWEEEGEFLEGTGSMIFDRDRQIAYCCRSPRTSEKVLAEFCARMNYDSVIFDALDKEGKPIYHTNVMMEVGSQVAVICLESIRDRNDRQRVSSRLTASGKIIVEITLEQVTRFAGNML
;
A
#
# COMPACT_ATOMS: atom_id res chain seq x y z
N PRO A 1 -4.87 -4.53 -12.17
CA PRO A 1 -5.60 -3.45 -11.47
C PRO A 1 -5.41 -3.58 -9.95
N ASN A 2 -4.36 -2.95 -9.42
CA ASN A 2 -3.95 -3.05 -8.01
C ASN A 2 -4.25 -1.77 -7.19
N ASN A 3 -4.57 -0.64 -7.83
CA ASN A 3 -4.52 0.65 -7.14
C ASN A 3 -5.87 1.29 -6.82
N TRP A 4 -6.95 0.95 -7.55
CA TRP A 4 -8.23 1.65 -7.40
C TRP A 4 -9.24 0.95 -6.48
N PHE A 5 -9.01 -0.33 -6.17
CA PHE A 5 -9.77 -1.05 -5.15
C PHE A 5 -8.94 -2.17 -4.50
N SER A 6 -9.44 -2.67 -3.37
CA SER A 6 -8.99 -3.93 -2.77
C SER A 6 -10.18 -4.68 -2.19
N SER A 7 -10.12 -6.01 -2.23
CA SER A 7 -11.07 -6.89 -1.55
C SER A 7 -10.43 -7.50 -0.31
N HIS A 8 -11.23 -7.67 0.74
CA HIS A 8 -10.76 -8.26 2.00
C HIS A 8 -11.64 -9.44 2.41
N ILE A 9 -11.04 -10.44 3.05
CA ILE A 9 -11.70 -11.70 3.43
C ILE A 9 -12.84 -11.49 4.44
N THR A 10 -12.79 -10.40 5.18
CA THR A 10 -13.82 -9.93 6.12
C THR A 10 -15.07 -9.35 5.42
N GLY A 11 -15.04 -9.22 4.08
CA GLY A 11 -16.19 -8.84 3.26
C GLY A 11 -16.20 -7.38 2.82
N GLU A 12 -15.16 -6.60 3.12
CA GLU A 12 -15.00 -5.23 2.65
C GLU A 12 -14.51 -5.17 1.21
N LEU A 13 -15.14 -4.29 0.44
CA LEU A 13 -14.60 -3.75 -0.81
C LEU A 13 -14.21 -2.29 -0.55
N VAL A 14 -12.93 -1.98 -0.69
CA VAL A 14 -12.42 -0.62 -0.50
C VAL A 14 -12.17 0.00 -1.87
N LEU A 15 -12.65 1.23 -2.08
CA LEU A 15 -12.35 2.05 -3.27
C LEU A 15 -11.43 3.18 -2.88
N TYR A 16 -10.46 3.46 -3.75
CA TYR A 16 -9.33 4.31 -3.45
C TYR A 16 -9.27 5.57 -4.33
N PRO A 17 -8.89 6.72 -3.77
CA PRO A 17 -8.65 7.95 -4.52
C PRO A 17 -7.34 7.84 -5.32
N LEU A 18 -7.38 8.20 -6.60
CA LEU A 18 -6.25 8.11 -7.53
C LEU A 18 -5.72 9.49 -7.91
N PHE A 19 -4.41 9.65 -7.80
CA PHE A 19 -3.70 10.89 -8.11
C PHE A 19 -3.93 11.31 -9.58
N ALA A 20 -3.69 10.40 -10.52
CA ALA A 20 -3.81 10.69 -11.93
C ALA A 20 -5.28 10.65 -12.40
N GLU A 21 -5.83 11.79 -12.81
CA GLU A 21 -7.24 11.90 -13.22
C GLU A 21 -7.65 10.92 -14.32
N ASN A 22 -6.77 10.68 -15.29
CA ASN A 22 -7.02 9.73 -16.37
C ASN A 22 -7.22 8.29 -15.86
N ARG A 23 -6.59 7.93 -14.74
CA ARG A 23 -6.72 6.60 -14.11
C ARG A 23 -8.01 6.45 -13.33
N ARG A 24 -8.70 7.52 -12.95
CA ARG A 24 -10.02 7.46 -12.30
C ARG A 24 -11.06 6.75 -13.18
N LYS A 25 -10.87 6.81 -14.50
CA LYS A 25 -11.67 6.09 -15.51
C LYS A 25 -11.48 4.57 -15.48
N GLU A 26 -10.48 4.05 -14.76
CA GLU A 26 -10.34 2.62 -14.50
C GLU A 26 -11.49 2.08 -13.62
N ARG A 27 -12.11 2.95 -12.81
CA ARG A 27 -13.28 2.61 -11.98
C ARG A 27 -14.55 2.52 -12.84
N LYS A 28 -14.73 1.37 -13.47
CA LYS A 28 -15.90 1.10 -14.31
C LYS A 28 -17.09 0.63 -13.44
N PRO A 29 -18.28 1.25 -13.57
CA PRO A 29 -19.48 0.84 -12.82
C PRO A 29 -19.81 -0.64 -12.95
N GLU A 30 -19.66 -1.19 -14.16
CA GLU A 30 -19.90 -2.60 -14.46
C GLU A 30 -18.99 -3.55 -13.65
N VAL A 31 -17.73 -3.16 -13.44
CA VAL A 31 -16.77 -3.94 -12.65
C VAL A 31 -17.12 -3.86 -11.17
N LEU A 32 -17.53 -2.68 -10.68
CA LEU A 32 -18.00 -2.52 -9.30
C LEU A 32 -19.23 -3.38 -9.00
N GLU A 33 -20.19 -3.41 -9.92
CA GLU A 33 -21.40 -4.23 -9.79
C GLU A 33 -21.05 -5.72 -9.78
N LEU A 34 -20.12 -6.15 -10.65
CA LEU A 34 -19.62 -7.52 -10.68
C LEU A 34 -18.95 -7.91 -9.36
N LEU A 35 -18.09 -7.06 -8.82
CA LEU A 35 -17.38 -7.29 -7.56
C LEU A 35 -18.34 -7.42 -6.38
N ARG A 36 -19.36 -6.54 -6.32
CA ARG A 36 -20.40 -6.59 -5.27
C ARG A 36 -21.22 -7.89 -5.35
N ARG A 37 -21.63 -8.31 -6.54
CA ARG A 37 -22.47 -9.50 -6.74
C ARG A 37 -21.72 -10.82 -6.53
N LYS A 38 -20.48 -10.93 -7.02
CA LYS A 38 -19.77 -12.23 -7.03
C LYS A 38 -19.08 -12.58 -5.72
N ILE A 39 -18.60 -11.60 -4.96
CA ILE A 39 -17.71 -11.84 -3.81
C ILE A 39 -18.46 -11.69 -2.48
N ASN A 40 -19.78 -11.44 -2.52
CA ASN A 40 -20.62 -11.21 -1.34
C ASN A 40 -20.03 -10.13 -0.42
N HIS A 41 -19.41 -9.10 -1.01
CA HIS A 41 -18.88 -7.96 -0.27
C HIS A 41 -20.04 -7.21 0.38
N ARG A 42 -20.16 -7.34 1.70
CA ARG A 42 -21.28 -6.79 2.47
C ARG A 42 -21.10 -5.31 2.79
N LYS A 43 -19.87 -4.81 2.69
CA LYS A 43 -19.50 -3.47 3.11
C LYS A 43 -18.64 -2.80 2.04
N LEU A 44 -19.08 -1.64 1.58
CA LEU A 44 -18.29 -0.75 0.73
C LEU A 44 -17.64 0.32 1.61
N ILE A 45 -16.33 0.48 1.48
CA ILE A 45 -15.59 1.60 2.06
C ILE A 45 -15.12 2.44 0.88
N ASP A 46 -15.79 3.57 0.70
CA ASP A 46 -15.49 4.48 -0.40
C ASP A 46 -14.64 5.64 0.09
N LEU A 47 -13.37 5.66 -0.32
CA LEU A 47 -12.42 6.73 -0.02
C LEU A 47 -12.23 7.67 -1.22
N THR A 48 -12.97 7.51 -2.33
CA THR A 48 -12.74 8.33 -3.54
C THR A 48 -13.11 9.80 -3.35
N HIS A 49 -13.88 10.14 -2.33
CA HIS A 49 -14.26 11.53 -2.02
C HIS A 49 -13.04 12.42 -1.73
N TRP A 50 -11.94 11.85 -1.22
CA TRP A 50 -10.68 12.58 -1.00
C TRP A 50 -10.04 13.14 -2.27
N GLU A 51 -10.43 12.67 -3.45
CA GLU A 51 -9.96 13.22 -4.72
C GLU A 51 -10.35 14.69 -4.89
N GLU A 52 -11.47 15.11 -4.28
CA GLU A 52 -11.95 16.51 -4.29
C GLU A 52 -11.07 17.40 -3.41
N GLU A 53 -10.40 16.82 -2.42
CA GLU A 53 -9.47 17.50 -1.51
C GLU A 53 -8.01 17.44 -1.98
N GLY A 54 -7.74 16.78 -3.12
CA GLY A 54 -6.39 16.58 -3.63
C GLY A 54 -5.55 15.60 -2.80
N GLU A 55 -6.20 14.70 -2.06
CA GLU A 55 -5.56 13.69 -1.22
C GLU A 55 -5.77 12.29 -1.83
N PHE A 56 -4.71 11.47 -1.88
CA PHE A 56 -4.70 10.24 -2.67
C PHE A 56 -4.09 9.06 -1.92
N LEU A 57 -4.57 7.84 -2.20
CA LEU A 57 -4.07 6.60 -1.61
C LEU A 57 -4.27 5.49 -2.63
N GLU A 58 -3.27 5.21 -3.45
CA GLU A 58 -3.39 4.27 -4.57
C GLU A 58 -3.30 2.79 -4.14
N GLY A 59 -4.23 2.36 -3.29
CA GLY A 59 -4.51 0.95 -2.95
C GLY A 59 -3.28 0.14 -2.59
N THR A 60 -3.18 -1.09 -3.12
CA THR A 60 -2.07 -2.00 -2.79
C THR A 60 -0.75 -1.62 -3.45
N GLY A 61 -0.73 -0.62 -4.34
CA GLY A 61 0.52 0.02 -4.76
C GLY A 61 1.11 0.88 -3.64
N SER A 62 0.25 1.56 -2.88
CA SER A 62 0.66 2.48 -1.80
C SER A 62 0.76 1.79 -0.44
N MET A 63 -0.01 0.72 -0.22
CA MET A 63 -0.07 0.00 1.04
C MET A 63 0.34 -1.46 0.86
N ILE A 64 1.38 -1.90 1.57
CA ILE A 64 1.74 -3.31 1.69
C ILE A 64 1.25 -3.84 3.03
N PHE A 65 0.45 -4.90 3.00
CA PHE A 65 -0.25 -5.40 4.17
C PHE A 65 0.47 -6.59 4.82
N ASP A 66 0.78 -6.47 6.10
CA ASP A 66 0.92 -7.64 6.98
C ASP A 66 -0.47 -8.00 7.50
N ARG A 67 -1.16 -8.90 6.79
CA ARG A 67 -2.55 -9.24 7.07
C ARG A 67 -2.72 -9.96 8.40
N ASP A 68 -1.74 -10.77 8.81
CA ASP A 68 -1.77 -11.51 10.07
C ASP A 68 -1.69 -10.58 11.29
N ARG A 69 -1.04 -9.42 11.12
CA ARG A 69 -0.84 -8.43 12.18
C ARG A 69 -1.68 -7.17 12.02
N GLN A 70 -2.46 -7.08 10.94
CA GLN A 70 -3.23 -5.89 10.58
C GLN A 70 -2.35 -4.62 10.52
N ILE A 71 -1.19 -4.71 9.88
CA ILE A 71 -0.28 -3.56 9.68
C ILE A 71 -0.21 -3.19 8.20
N ALA A 72 -0.29 -1.90 7.88
CA ALA A 72 -0.08 -1.34 6.54
C ALA A 72 1.24 -0.56 6.49
N TYR A 73 2.21 -1.04 5.70
CA TYR A 73 3.46 -0.36 5.43
C TYR A 73 3.30 0.57 4.22
N CYS A 74 3.65 1.84 4.40
CA CYS A 74 3.33 2.90 3.44
C CYS A 74 4.52 3.85 3.25
N CYS A 75 5.10 3.88 2.05
CA CYS A 75 6.02 4.93 1.63
C CYS A 75 5.23 6.19 1.27
N ARG A 76 5.63 7.34 1.84
CA ARG A 76 5.06 8.65 1.50
C ARG A 76 5.34 8.99 0.04
N SER A 77 4.32 9.49 -0.64
CA SER A 77 4.43 10.02 -1.99
C SER A 77 3.18 10.85 -2.33
N PRO A 78 3.14 11.54 -3.48
CA PRO A 78 1.89 12.15 -3.97
C PRO A 78 0.72 11.17 -4.16
N ARG A 79 0.98 9.86 -4.10
CA ARG A 79 0.00 8.78 -4.23
C ARG A 79 -0.35 8.11 -2.89
N THR A 80 0.27 8.55 -1.79
CA THR A 80 0.09 7.99 -0.44
C THR A 80 -0.07 9.12 0.58
N SER A 81 -1.31 9.53 0.80
CA SER A 81 -1.71 10.53 1.78
C SER A 81 -1.89 9.90 3.16
N GLU A 82 -1.30 10.51 4.19
CA GLU A 82 -1.48 10.09 5.56
C GLU A 82 -2.92 10.28 6.07
N LYS A 83 -3.65 11.28 5.55
CA LYS A 83 -5.04 11.54 5.95
C LYS A 83 -5.96 10.43 5.49
N VAL A 84 -5.85 10.07 4.20
CA VAL A 84 -6.63 8.98 3.61
C VAL A 84 -6.25 7.65 4.24
N LEU A 85 -4.95 7.44 4.50
CA LEU A 85 -4.46 6.26 5.21
C LEU A 85 -5.03 6.16 6.64
N ALA A 86 -5.12 7.27 7.36
CA ALA A 86 -5.71 7.30 8.70
C ALA A 86 -7.19 6.89 8.68
N GLU A 87 -7.99 7.38 7.71
CA GLU A 87 -9.37 6.92 7.55
C GLU A 87 -9.43 5.42 7.20
N PHE A 88 -8.59 4.97 6.27
CA PHE A 88 -8.50 3.55 5.91
C PHE A 88 -8.23 2.69 7.16
N CYS A 89 -7.20 3.03 7.93
CA CYS A 89 -6.81 2.35 9.15
C CYS A 89 -7.94 2.30 10.17
N ALA A 90 -8.63 3.41 10.40
CA ALA A 90 -9.77 3.47 11.32
C ALA A 90 -10.94 2.59 10.89
N ARG A 91 -11.24 2.53 9.57
CA ARG A 91 -12.38 1.77 9.04
C ARG A 91 -12.10 0.28 8.85
N MET A 92 -10.83 -0.07 8.66
CA MET A 92 -10.35 -1.44 8.39
C MET A 92 -9.70 -2.11 9.60
N ASN A 93 -9.53 -1.38 10.71
CA ASN A 93 -8.82 -1.85 11.90
C ASN A 93 -7.37 -2.28 11.59
N TYR A 94 -6.63 -1.39 10.94
CA TYR A 94 -5.22 -1.54 10.64
C TYR A 94 -4.38 -0.50 11.39
N ASP A 95 -3.21 -0.89 11.87
CA ASP A 95 -2.14 0.05 12.21
C ASP A 95 -1.37 0.44 10.94
N SER A 96 -0.74 1.63 10.94
CA SER A 96 0.14 2.05 9.84
C SER A 96 1.59 2.21 10.27
N VAL A 97 2.50 1.89 9.35
CA VAL A 97 3.92 2.22 9.43
C VAL A 97 4.26 3.07 8.22
N ILE A 98 4.37 4.37 8.45
CA ILE A 98 4.65 5.36 7.42
C ILE A 98 6.15 5.68 7.41
N PHE A 99 6.76 5.80 6.24
CA PHE A 99 8.18 6.12 6.08
C PHE A 99 8.47 6.82 4.75
N ASP A 100 9.67 7.37 4.62
CA ASP A 100 10.16 7.95 3.37
C ASP A 100 11.21 7.04 2.70
N ALA A 101 11.15 6.91 1.38
CA ALA A 101 12.12 6.13 0.62
C ALA A 101 12.51 6.79 -0.70
N LEU A 102 13.77 6.63 -1.08
CA LEU A 102 14.37 7.15 -2.31
C LEU A 102 14.92 6.02 -3.19
N ASP A 103 14.81 6.17 -4.50
CA ASP A 103 15.41 5.27 -5.48
C ASP A 103 16.95 5.49 -5.61
N LYS A 104 17.57 4.81 -6.58
CA LYS A 104 19.02 4.92 -6.82
C LYS A 104 19.46 6.32 -7.28
N GLU A 105 18.56 7.09 -7.86
CA GLU A 105 18.80 8.45 -8.35
C GLU A 105 18.48 9.51 -7.28
N GLY A 106 18.05 9.08 -6.08
CA GLY A 106 17.65 9.97 -5.00
C GLY A 106 16.25 10.55 -5.18
N LYS A 107 15.43 10.00 -6.07
CA LYS A 107 14.05 10.44 -6.29
C LYS A 107 13.10 9.69 -5.34
N PRO A 108 12.02 10.32 -4.86
CA PRO A 108 11.01 9.65 -4.04
C PRO A 108 10.41 8.43 -4.75
N ILE A 109 10.35 7.30 -4.04
CA ILE A 109 9.62 6.12 -4.50
C ILE A 109 8.12 6.43 -4.44
N TYR A 110 7.42 6.24 -5.56
CA TYR A 110 6.03 6.65 -5.69
C TYR A 110 5.02 5.60 -5.21
N HIS A 111 5.41 4.32 -5.17
CA HIS A 111 4.60 3.20 -4.68
C HIS A 111 5.44 2.27 -3.82
N THR A 112 4.91 1.92 -2.64
CA THR A 112 5.56 1.03 -1.68
C THR A 112 5.84 -0.35 -2.28
N ASN A 113 4.92 -0.87 -3.09
CA ASN A 113 5.04 -2.19 -3.71
C ASN A 113 6.20 -2.33 -4.72
N VAL A 114 6.82 -1.23 -5.13
CA VAL A 114 8.02 -1.29 -5.99
C VAL A 114 9.23 -1.75 -5.18
N MET A 115 9.25 -1.49 -3.87
CA MET A 115 10.40 -1.73 -3.00
C MET A 115 10.16 -2.75 -1.90
N MET A 116 8.93 -3.24 -1.72
CA MET A 116 8.55 -4.06 -0.59
C MET A 116 7.37 -4.98 -0.90
N GLU A 117 7.40 -6.19 -0.33
CA GLU A 117 6.27 -7.11 -0.22
C GLU A 117 6.31 -7.80 1.15
N VAL A 118 5.13 -8.09 1.73
CA VAL A 118 5.02 -8.82 3.00
C VAL A 118 4.17 -10.07 2.81
N GLY A 119 4.84 -11.23 2.89
CA GLY A 119 4.20 -12.53 2.90
C GLY A 119 3.91 -13.05 4.32
N SER A 120 3.54 -14.32 4.41
CA SER A 120 3.25 -14.99 5.70
C SER A 120 4.49 -15.10 6.59
N GLN A 121 5.64 -15.50 6.04
CA GLN A 121 6.88 -15.73 6.78
C GLN A 121 8.01 -14.74 6.44
N VAL A 122 7.99 -14.18 5.23
CA VAL A 122 9.07 -13.33 4.71
C VAL A 122 8.55 -11.93 4.44
N ALA A 123 9.42 -10.95 4.62
CA ALA A 123 9.22 -9.59 4.13
C ALA A 123 10.39 -9.25 3.20
N VAL A 124 10.09 -9.09 1.91
CA VAL A 124 11.08 -8.63 0.94
C VAL A 124 11.07 -7.12 0.97
N ILE A 125 12.22 -6.48 1.18
CA ILE A 125 12.28 -5.02 1.31
C ILE A 125 13.64 -4.46 0.91
N CYS A 126 13.65 -3.32 0.24
CA CYS A 126 14.86 -2.52 0.08
C CYS A 126 15.05 -1.60 1.29
N LEU A 127 15.80 -2.03 2.32
CA LEU A 127 16.08 -1.15 3.47
C LEU A 127 17.02 0.01 3.11
N GLU A 128 17.82 -0.14 2.05
CA GLU A 128 18.70 0.91 1.54
C GLU A 128 17.93 2.13 1.02
N SER A 129 16.73 1.93 0.45
CA SER A 129 15.90 3.04 -0.04
C SER A 129 15.38 3.93 1.09
N ILE A 130 15.22 3.40 2.30
CA ILE A 130 14.81 4.15 3.50
C ILE A 130 16.03 4.85 4.09
N ARG A 131 16.33 6.06 3.63
CA ARG A 131 17.56 6.79 3.98
C ARG A 131 17.61 7.23 5.44
N ASP A 132 16.47 7.61 6.01
CA ASP A 132 16.39 7.96 7.43
C ASP A 132 16.60 6.71 8.30
N ARG A 133 17.52 6.82 9.27
CA ARG A 133 17.91 5.68 10.12
C ARG A 133 16.81 5.30 11.10
N ASN A 134 16.04 6.26 11.60
CA ASN A 134 14.97 6.00 12.55
C ASN A 134 13.80 5.29 11.87
N ASP A 135 13.43 5.73 10.67
CA ASP A 135 12.41 5.09 9.84
C ASP A 135 12.83 3.66 9.46
N ARG A 136 14.08 3.49 9.01
CA ARG A 136 14.61 2.16 8.67
C ARG A 136 14.56 1.21 9.86
N GLN A 137 15.00 1.68 11.03
CA GLN A 137 14.95 0.90 12.26
C GLN A 137 13.51 0.59 12.68
N ARG A 138 12.59 1.55 12.55
CA ARG A 138 11.17 1.37 12.87
C ARG A 138 10.55 0.30 11.98
N VAL A 139 10.77 0.37 10.67
CA VAL A 139 10.24 -0.60 9.70
C VAL A 139 10.81 -2.00 9.97
N SER A 140 12.13 -2.14 10.08
CA SER A 140 12.77 -3.43 10.32
C SER A 140 12.36 -4.05 11.66
N SER A 141 12.25 -3.23 12.72
CA SER A 141 11.83 -3.69 14.05
C SER A 141 10.37 -4.14 14.03
N ARG A 142 9.48 -3.42 13.32
CA ARG A 142 8.06 -3.81 13.18
C ARG A 142 7.92 -5.14 12.44
N LEU A 143 8.62 -5.32 11.31
CA LEU A 143 8.60 -6.58 10.55
C LEU A 143 9.13 -7.75 11.38
N THR A 144 10.25 -7.55 12.08
CA THR A 144 10.85 -8.58 12.93
C THR A 144 9.93 -8.92 14.10
N ALA A 145 9.30 -7.92 14.74
CA ALA A 145 8.32 -8.13 15.82
C ALA A 145 7.05 -8.86 15.34
N SER A 146 6.66 -8.66 14.07
CA SER A 146 5.60 -9.45 13.43
C SER A 146 5.98 -10.93 13.23
N GLY A 147 7.26 -11.29 13.37
CA GLY A 147 7.81 -12.62 13.12
C GLY A 147 8.29 -12.84 11.69
N LYS A 148 8.46 -11.78 10.89
CA LYS A 148 8.88 -11.88 9.49
C LYS A 148 10.39 -12.01 9.40
N ILE A 149 10.85 -12.88 8.50
CA ILE A 149 12.25 -12.94 8.07
C ILE A 149 12.45 -11.88 7.00
N ILE A 150 13.33 -10.91 7.26
CA ILE A 150 13.64 -9.86 6.30
C ILE A 150 14.56 -10.43 5.22
N VAL A 151 14.13 -10.28 3.97
CA VAL A 151 14.93 -10.55 2.77
C VAL A 151 15.24 -9.23 2.11
N GLU A 152 16.49 -8.78 2.24
CA GLU A 152 16.90 -7.49 1.68
C GLU A 152 17.10 -7.58 0.16
N ILE A 153 16.52 -6.63 -0.57
CA ILE A 153 16.80 -6.40 -1.99
C ILE A 153 17.55 -5.08 -2.17
N THR A 154 18.45 -5.05 -3.14
CA THR A 154 19.25 -3.86 -3.47
C THR A 154 18.44 -2.84 -4.28
N LEU A 155 18.91 -1.58 -4.32
CA LEU A 155 18.31 -0.57 -5.20
C LEU A 155 18.31 -0.98 -6.68
N GLU A 156 19.33 -1.72 -7.14
CA GLU A 156 19.40 -2.24 -8.52
C GLU A 156 18.38 -3.36 -8.77
N GLN A 157 17.98 -4.12 -7.74
CA GLN A 157 16.90 -5.09 -7.86
C GLN A 157 15.52 -4.40 -7.85
N VAL A 158 15.37 -3.31 -7.09
CA VAL A 158 14.17 -2.46 -7.11
C VAL A 158 13.91 -1.88 -8.51
N THR A 159 14.94 -1.39 -9.21
CA THR A 159 14.77 -0.88 -10.59
C THR A 159 14.35 -1.96 -11.59
N ARG A 160 14.54 -3.23 -11.23
CA ARG A 160 14.09 -4.42 -11.99
C ARG A 160 12.81 -5.02 -11.43
N PHE A 161 12.05 -4.25 -10.64
CA PHE A 161 10.77 -4.63 -10.05
C PHE A 161 10.82 -5.85 -9.12
N ALA A 162 11.97 -6.15 -8.50
CA ALA A 162 12.08 -7.28 -7.59
C ALA A 162 11.15 -7.17 -6.37
N GLY A 163 10.80 -5.94 -5.93
CA GLY A 163 9.86 -5.74 -4.84
C GLY A 163 8.38 -5.94 -5.24
N ASN A 164 8.05 -5.86 -6.53
CA ASN A 164 6.69 -5.93 -7.02
C ASN A 164 6.28 -7.40 -7.27
N MET A 165 6.10 -8.11 -6.18
CA MET A 165 5.78 -9.55 -6.15
C MET A 165 4.26 -9.78 -6.05
N LEU A 166 3.83 -11.02 -6.33
CA LEU A 166 2.44 -11.49 -6.21
C LEU A 166 2.33 -12.61 -5.18
#